data_AF-A0A844ECJ4-F1
#
_entry.id   AF-A0A844ECJ4-F1
#
_cell.length_a   1.000
_cell.length_b   1.000
_cell.length_c   1.000
_cell.angle_alpha   90.00
_cell.angle_beta   90.00
_cell.angle_gamma   90.00
#
_symmetry.space_group_name_H-M   'P 1'
#
loop_
_entity.id
_entity.type
_entity.pdbx_description
1 polymer ?
#
loop_
_entity_poly.entity_id
_entity_poly.type
_entity_poly.pdbx_seq_one_letter_code
_entity_poly.pdbx_strand_id
1 'polypeptide(L)'
;QLIYSSFNAHSLEILNSLDPKTSGAKLFKTAAKEAKTLKKGHLISDFHPDIRWLKRHPFFAPAALLRPWTVNSTEDMQYCFERNMAAIITDYPARAVQLRAEMRGGLE
;
A
#
# COMPACT_ATOMS: atom_id res chain seq x y z
N GLN A 1 0.28 9.72 12.39
CA GLN A 1 1.43 8.84 12.09
C GLN A 1 2.03 9.27 10.76
N LEU A 2 3.35 9.27 10.62
CA LEU A 2 4.06 9.58 9.38
C LEU A 2 4.66 8.29 8.80
N ILE A 3 4.48 8.03 7.51
CA ILE A 3 5.02 6.88 6.79
C ILE A 3 5.84 7.38 5.60
N TYR A 4 7.14 7.08 5.58
CA TYR A 4 7.99 7.39 4.43
C TYR A 4 7.93 6.27 3.41
N SER A 5 7.78 6.63 2.14
CA SER A 5 7.64 5.67 1.05
C SER A 5 8.65 5.98 -0.05
N SER A 6 9.31 4.96 -0.60
CA SER A 6 10.22 5.16 -1.73
C SER A 6 10.21 3.96 -2.69
N PHE A 7 10.42 4.24 -3.97
CA PHE A 7 10.76 3.24 -4.97
C PHE A 7 12.21 2.79 -4.87
N ASN A 8 13.08 3.58 -4.25
CA ASN A 8 14.48 3.28 -4.10
C ASN A 8 14.74 2.70 -2.69
N ALA A 9 15.29 1.49 -2.62
CA ALA A 9 15.61 0.84 -1.35
C ALA A 9 16.66 1.60 -0.54
N HIS A 10 17.64 2.19 -1.23
CA HIS A 10 18.70 2.98 -0.60
C HIS A 10 18.17 4.21 0.13
N SER A 11 17.12 4.86 -0.41
CA SER A 11 16.47 5.96 0.30
C SER A 11 15.84 5.50 1.63
N LEU A 12 15.29 4.28 1.67
CA LEU A 12 14.71 3.72 2.90
C LEU A 12 15.81 3.34 3.91
N GLU A 13 16.95 2.85 3.44
CA GLU A 13 18.14 2.61 4.28
C GLU A 13 18.68 3.89 4.90
N ILE A 14 18.79 4.97 4.10
CA ILE A 14 19.21 6.29 4.59
C ILE A 14 18.22 6.79 5.65
N LEU A 15 16.92 6.76 5.36
CA LEU A 15 15.88 7.20 6.29
C LEU A 15 15.93 6.41 7.61
N ASN A 16 16.05 5.09 7.54
CA ASN A 16 16.20 4.24 8.72
C ASN A 16 17.50 4.54 9.49
N SER A 17 18.58 4.93 8.82
CA SER A 17 19.83 5.31 9.47
C SER A 17 19.73 6.68 10.17
N LEU A 18 18.97 7.61 9.60
CA LEU A 18 18.74 8.94 10.18
C LEU A 18 17.75 8.90 11.34
N ASP A 19 16.66 8.13 11.21
CA ASP A 19 15.68 7.91 12.27
C ASP A 19 15.08 6.49 12.17
N PRO A 20 15.63 5.52 12.93
CA PRO A 20 15.17 4.12 12.93
C PRO A 20 13.75 3.93 13.45
N LYS A 21 13.15 4.95 14.09
CA LYS A 21 11.78 4.87 14.62
C LYS A 21 10.74 5.21 13.56
N THR A 22 11.16 5.71 12.40
CA THR A 22 10.23 6.05 11.31
C THR A 22 9.63 4.81 10.67
N SER A 23 8.35 4.88 10.33
CA SER A 23 7.70 3.80 9.59
C SER A 23 8.00 3.94 8.10
N GLY A 24 8.72 2.96 7.54
CA GLY A 24 9.01 2.88 6.10
C GLY A 24 8.00 2.04 5.32
N ALA A 25 7.86 2.32 4.03
CA ALA A 25 7.12 1.49 3.09
C ALA A 25 7.81 1.42 1.73
N LYS A 26 7.83 0.23 1.13
CA LYS A 26 8.43 0.05 -0.20
C LYS A 26 7.39 0.20 -1.30
N LEU A 27 7.59 1.18 -2.18
CA LEU A 27 6.87 1.31 -3.44
C LEU A 27 7.50 0.38 -4.48
N PHE A 28 6.69 -0.36 -5.23
CA PHE A 28 7.21 -1.20 -6.33
C PHE A 28 6.18 -1.52 -7.40
N LYS A 29 6.63 -1.60 -8.66
CA LYS A 29 5.86 -2.15 -9.78
C LYS A 29 5.99 -3.67 -9.89
N THR A 30 7.20 -4.19 -9.70
CA THR A 30 7.52 -5.62 -9.87
C THR A 30 8.56 -6.14 -8.86
N ALA A 31 9.22 -5.26 -8.09
CA ALA A 31 10.31 -5.57 -7.17
C ALA A 31 9.87 -6.17 -5.81
N ALA A 32 8.92 -7.11 -5.85
CA ALA A 32 8.30 -7.70 -4.67
C ALA A 32 9.28 -8.48 -3.76
N LYS A 33 10.30 -9.10 -4.35
CA LYS A 33 11.36 -9.80 -3.60
C LYS A 33 12.19 -8.84 -2.77
N GLU A 34 12.62 -7.72 -3.35
CA GLU A 34 13.35 -6.67 -2.63
C GLU A 34 12.50 -6.09 -1.50
N ALA A 35 11.21 -5.84 -1.74
CA ALA A 35 10.29 -5.40 -0.71
C ALA A 35 10.22 -6.40 0.46
N LYS A 36 10.13 -7.71 0.19
CA LYS A 36 10.15 -8.74 1.24
C LYS A 36 11.48 -8.76 2.01
N THR A 37 12.62 -8.57 1.34
CA THR A 37 13.93 -8.47 2.00
C THR A 37 13.97 -7.29 2.96
N LEU A 38 13.54 -6.10 2.53
CA LEU A 38 13.47 -4.91 3.39
C LEU A 38 12.55 -5.12 4.59
N LYS A 39 11.39 -5.76 4.38
CA LYS A 39 10.44 -6.07 5.45
C LYS A 39 11.04 -7.03 6.48
N LYS A 40 11.74 -8.08 6.03
CA LYS A 40 12.44 -9.03 6.92
C LYS A 40 13.58 -8.36 7.70
N GLY A 41 14.25 -7.39 7.09
CA GLY A 41 15.27 -6.57 7.74
C GLY A 41 14.72 -5.53 8.72
N HIS A 42 13.40 -5.38 8.85
CA HIS A 42 12.72 -4.34 9.64
C HIS A 42 12.94 -2.91 9.12
N LEU A 43 13.37 -2.74 7.86
CA LEU A 43 13.52 -1.41 7.24
C LEU A 43 12.18 -0.80 6.79
N ILE A 44 11.14 -1.62 6.65
CA ILE A 44 9.79 -1.18 6.29
C ILE A 44 8.74 -1.90 7.13
N SER A 45 7.61 -1.23 7.33
CA SER A 45 6.41 -1.75 7.97
C SER A 45 5.37 -2.22 6.95
N ASP A 46 5.24 -1.53 5.83
CA ASP A 46 4.15 -1.71 4.87
C ASP A 46 4.66 -1.93 3.44
N PHE A 47 3.79 -2.48 2.60
CA PHE A 47 4.02 -2.68 1.18
C PHE A 47 3.11 -1.79 0.33
N HIS A 48 3.70 -1.04 -0.60
CA HIS A 48 2.97 -0.20 -1.55
C HIS A 48 3.15 -0.75 -2.99
N PRO A 49 2.46 -1.85 -3.36
CA PRO A 49 2.56 -2.44 -4.70
C PRO A 49 1.74 -1.64 -5.74
N ASP A 50 2.14 -1.74 -7.01
CA ASP A 50 1.27 -1.42 -8.14
C ASP A 50 0.01 -2.31 -8.09
N ILE A 51 -1.19 -1.73 -8.21
CA ILE A 51 -2.46 -2.45 -8.11
C ILE A 51 -2.61 -3.56 -9.16
N ARG A 52 -2.08 -3.35 -10.38
CA ARG A 52 -2.12 -4.35 -11.46
C ARG A 52 -1.17 -5.50 -11.17
N TRP A 53 -0.05 -5.23 -10.50
CA TRP A 53 0.82 -6.28 -10.01
C TRP A 53 0.15 -7.06 -8.89
N LEU A 54 -0.47 -6.37 -7.93
CA LEU A 54 -1.13 -6.99 -6.79
C LEU A 54 -2.29 -7.90 -7.21
N LYS A 55 -3.12 -7.48 -8.18
CA LYS A 55 -4.22 -8.31 -8.71
C LYS A 55 -3.74 -9.63 -9.33
N ARG A 56 -2.51 -9.67 -9.86
CA ARG A 56 -1.86 -10.91 -10.35
C ARG A 56 -1.21 -11.74 -9.24
N HIS A 57 -1.04 -11.18 -8.05
CA HIS A 57 -0.38 -11.82 -6.91
C HIS A 57 -1.20 -11.57 -5.62
N PRO A 58 -2.47 -11.98 -5.55
CA PRO A 58 -3.39 -11.60 -4.47
C PRO A 58 -2.96 -12.08 -3.08
N PHE A 59 -2.08 -13.09 -3.00
CA PHE A 59 -1.58 -13.68 -1.74
C PHE A 59 -0.17 -13.19 -1.36
N PHE A 60 0.30 -12.07 -1.92
CA PHE A 60 1.66 -11.58 -1.70
C PHE A 60 1.99 -11.30 -0.22
N ALA A 61 1.05 -10.66 0.50
CA ALA A 61 1.18 -10.28 1.91
C ALA A 61 -0.22 -10.15 2.56
N PRO A 62 -0.33 -10.16 3.91
CA PRO A 62 -1.58 -9.86 4.60
C PRO A 62 -2.17 -8.50 4.20
N ALA A 63 -3.49 -8.42 4.04
CA ALA A 63 -4.19 -7.21 3.62
C ALA A 63 -3.89 -5.99 4.51
N ALA A 64 -3.72 -6.21 5.81
CA ALA A 64 -3.37 -5.18 6.80
C ALA A 64 -2.00 -4.52 6.56
N LEU A 65 -1.15 -5.08 5.68
CA LEU A 65 0.16 -4.51 5.31
C LEU A 65 0.17 -3.93 3.89
N LEU A 66 -0.96 -3.99 3.17
CA LEU A 66 -1.05 -3.62 1.77
C LEU A 66 -1.69 -2.24 1.61
N ARG A 67 -1.00 -1.36 0.88
CA ARG A 67 -1.48 -0.02 0.50
C ARG A 67 -1.17 0.25 -0.98
N PRO A 68 -1.90 -0.37 -1.92
CA PRO A 68 -1.58 -0.32 -3.34
C PRO A 68 -1.73 1.08 -3.95
N TRP A 69 -0.99 1.30 -5.05
CA TRP A 69 -1.05 2.50 -5.91
C TRP A 69 -1.10 2.11 -7.39
N THR A 70 -1.50 2.95 -8.34
CA THR A 70 -2.48 4.03 -8.15
C THR A 70 -3.86 3.43 -8.43
N VAL A 71 -4.71 3.38 -7.40
CA VAL A 71 -6.03 2.74 -7.44
C VAL A 71 -7.06 3.75 -7.95
N ASN A 72 -7.18 3.86 -9.27
CA ASN A 72 -7.97 4.93 -9.88
C ASN A 72 -9.35 4.51 -10.40
N SER A 73 -9.56 3.21 -10.69
CA SER A 73 -10.87 2.73 -11.14
C SER A 73 -11.73 2.29 -9.96
N THR A 74 -13.05 2.37 -10.13
CA THR A 74 -14.03 1.90 -9.15
C THR A 74 -13.89 0.41 -8.85
N GLU A 75 -13.55 -0.39 -9.86
CA GLU A 75 -13.35 -1.83 -9.72
C GLU A 75 -12.11 -2.13 -8.88
N ASP A 76 -11.02 -1.38 -9.07
CA ASP A 76 -9.81 -1.53 -8.28
C ASP A 76 -10.00 -1.04 -6.84
N MET A 77 -10.78 0.02 -6.63
CA MET A 77 -11.18 0.47 -5.29
C MET A 77 -12.00 -0.61 -4.57
N GLN A 78 -13.05 -1.14 -5.20
CA GLN A 78 -13.88 -2.23 -4.68
C GLN A 78 -13.02 -3.45 -4.33
N TYR A 79 -12.15 -3.88 -5.25
CA TYR A 79 -11.22 -4.98 -5.05
C TYR A 79 -10.38 -4.82 -3.77
N CYS A 80 -9.88 -3.62 -3.50
CA CYS A 80 -9.10 -3.32 -2.29
C CYS A 80 -9.97 -3.28 -1.03
N PHE A 81 -11.17 -2.69 -1.11
CA PHE A 81 -12.09 -2.56 0.02
C PHE A 81 -12.66 -3.89 0.48
N GLU A 82 -13.09 -4.75 -0.44
CA GLU A 82 -13.59 -6.11 -0.14
C GLU A 82 -12.55 -6.97 0.59
N ARG A 83 -11.26 -6.75 0.28
CA ARG A 83 -10.14 -7.46 0.90
C ARG A 83 -9.66 -6.84 2.20
N ASN A 84 -10.29 -5.75 2.66
CA ASN A 84 -9.89 -5.01 3.86
C ASN A 84 -8.41 -4.61 3.84
N MET A 85 -7.92 -4.14 2.69
CA MET A 85 -6.56 -3.59 2.60
C MET A 85 -6.42 -2.34 3.46
N ALA A 86 -5.23 -2.13 4.03
CA ALA A 86 -5.00 -1.08 5.02
C ALA A 86 -5.25 0.34 4.49
N ALA A 87 -4.94 0.60 3.22
CA ALA A 87 -5.26 1.85 2.53
C ALA A 87 -5.23 1.65 1.02
N ILE A 88 -5.59 2.69 0.27
CA ILE A 88 -5.31 2.81 -1.17
C ILE A 88 -4.66 4.18 -1.43
N ILE A 89 -3.84 4.26 -2.47
CA ILE A 89 -3.27 5.51 -2.98
C ILE A 89 -3.97 5.78 -4.32
N THR A 90 -4.68 6.91 -4.43
CA THR A 90 -5.57 7.22 -5.56
C THR A 90 -5.52 8.72 -5.87
N ASP A 91 -5.71 9.05 -7.15
CA ASP A 91 -5.91 10.43 -7.59
C ASP A 91 -7.37 10.90 -7.38
N TYR A 92 -8.28 9.97 -7.02
CA TYR A 92 -9.71 10.23 -6.86
C TYR A 92 -10.21 9.97 -5.43
N PRO A 93 -9.69 10.68 -4.41
CA PRO A 93 -10.03 10.42 -3.01
C PRO A 93 -11.52 10.62 -2.70
N ALA A 94 -12.17 11.61 -3.33
CA ALA A 94 -13.61 11.84 -3.15
C ALA A 94 -14.44 10.62 -3.61
N ARG A 95 -14.08 10.04 -4.78
CA ARG A 95 -14.75 8.85 -5.29
C ARG A 95 -14.50 7.64 -4.40
N ALA A 96 -13.27 7.47 -3.90
CA ALA A 96 -12.93 6.39 -2.97
C ALA A 96 -13.74 6.44 -1.67
N VAL A 97 -13.92 7.64 -1.09
CA VAL A 97 -14.74 7.83 0.12
C VAL A 97 -16.21 7.51 -0.14
N GLN A 98 -16.77 8.05 -1.23
CA GLN A 98 -18.15 7.80 -1.64
C GLN A 98 -18.42 6.30 -1.83
N LEU A 99 -17.59 5.64 -2.64
CA LEU A 99 -17.74 4.21 -2.93
C LEU A 99 -17.64 3.35 -1.66
N ARG A 100 -16.72 3.68 -0.75
CA ARG A 100 -16.60 2.96 0.52
C ARG A 100 -17.84 3.12 1.40
N ALA A 101 -18.51 4.27 1.37
CA ALA A 101 -19.77 4.49 2.09
C ALA A 101 -20.92 3.71 1.44
N GLU A 102 -21.03 3.75 0.11
CA GLU A 102 -22.00 2.95 -0.68
C GLU A 102 -21.87 1.45 -0.34
N MET A 103 -20.65 0.91 -0.30
CA MET A 103 -20.39 -0.50 0.02
C MET A 103 -20.71 -0.90 1.47
N ARG A 104 -20.79 0.06 2.39
CA ARG A 104 -21.08 -0.21 3.82
C ARG A 104 -22.56 -0.06 4.16
N GLY A 105 -23.43 0.15 3.17
CA GLY A 105 -24.87 0.30 3.38
C GLY A 105 -25.36 1.75 3.54
N GLY A 106 -24.48 2.74 3.31
CA GLY A 106 -24.84 4.17 3.36
C GLY A 106 -24.86 4.78 4.76
N LEU A 107 -24.42 6.04 4.85
CA LEU A 107 -24.74 6.93 5.97
C LEU A 107 -26.24 7.24 5.86
N GLU A 108 -27.04 6.71 6.78
CA GLU A 108 -28.36 7.30 7.10
C GLU A 108 -28.17 8.67 7.78
#